data_AF-A0A818UHP6-F1
#
_entry.id   AF-A0A818UHP6-F1
#
_cell.length_a   1.000
_cell.length_b   1.000
_cell.length_c   1.000
_cell.angle_alpha   90.00
_cell.angle_beta   90.00
_cell.angle_gamma   90.00
#
_symmetry.space_group_name_H-M   'P 1'
#
loop_
_entity.id
_entity.type
_entity.pdbx_description
1 polymer ?
#
loop_
_entity_poly.entity_id
_entity_poly.type
_entity_poly.pdbx_seq_one_letter_code
_entity_poly.pdbx_strand_id
1 'polypeptide(L)'
;MDTGNVFLSFACDKNYEFSSLRRAKFSTMGLLYELHTSTTEKFIYSCNTCRQQCDIRYHCTICEDFDLCEKCYNMKPKHEHNMERPIS
;
A
#
# COMPACT_ATOMS: atom_id res chain seq x y z
N MET A 1 20.65 -13.96 -2.75
CA MET A 1 20.39 -13.40 -4.09
C MET A 1 20.82 -11.95 -4.07
N ASP A 2 21.74 -11.59 -4.96
CA ASP A 2 22.48 -10.33 -4.97
C ASP A 2 21.57 -9.12 -5.17
N THR A 3 21.33 -8.38 -4.08
CA THR A 3 20.57 -7.11 -4.09
C THR A 3 21.11 -6.10 -5.11
N GLY A 4 22.41 -6.16 -5.43
CA GLY A 4 23.03 -5.35 -6.48
C GLY A 4 22.50 -5.66 -7.89
N ASN A 5 22.22 -6.93 -8.21
CA ASN A 5 21.71 -7.32 -9.53
C ASN A 5 20.25 -6.86 -9.72
N VAL A 6 19.45 -6.86 -8.66
CA VAL A 6 18.07 -6.38 -8.68
C VAL A 6 18.02 -4.87 -8.94
N PHE A 7 18.90 -4.11 -8.28
CA PHE A 7 18.99 -2.66 -8.49
C PHE A 7 19.41 -2.31 -9.92
N LEU A 8 20.42 -3.01 -10.47
CA LEU A 8 20.89 -2.76 -11.82
C LEU A 8 19.84 -3.10 -12.88
N SER A 9 19.11 -4.21 -12.71
CA SER A 9 18.00 -4.57 -13.59
C SER A 9 16.91 -3.49 -13.56
N PHE A 10 16.49 -3.06 -12.37
CA PHE A 10 15.47 -2.03 -12.20
C PHE A 10 15.88 -0.69 -12.82
N ALA A 11 17.12 -0.26 -12.58
CA ALA A 11 17.65 0.97 -13.16
C ALA A 11 17.71 0.89 -14.70
N CYS A 12 18.05 -0.29 -15.25
CA CYS A 12 18.06 -0.53 -16.68
C CYS A 12 16.64 -0.47 -17.28
N ASP A 13 15.68 -1.18 -16.68
CA ASP A 13 14.27 -1.20 -17.12
C ASP A 13 13.64 0.20 -17.13
N LYS A 14 13.98 1.02 -16.13
CA LYS A 14 13.47 2.39 -15.97
C LYS A 14 14.31 3.45 -16.69
N ASN A 15 15.36 3.05 -17.42
CA ASN A 15 16.30 3.94 -18.11
C ASN A 15 16.93 5.00 -17.17
N TYR A 16 17.14 4.63 -15.91
CA TYR A 16 17.87 5.45 -14.95
C TYR A 16 19.37 5.38 -15.27
N GLU A 17 19.98 6.54 -15.43
CA GLU A 17 21.40 6.61 -15.76
C GLU A 17 22.06 7.72 -14.95
N PHE A 18 23.31 7.48 -14.58
CA PHE A 18 24.08 8.24 -13.59
C PHE A 18 25.34 8.88 -14.20
N SER A 19 25.31 9.16 -15.51
CA SER A 19 26.43 9.72 -16.29
C SER A 19 26.68 11.21 -16.11
N SER A 20 25.68 11.97 -15.65
CA SER A 20 25.81 13.41 -15.39
C SER A 20 25.00 13.79 -14.16
N LEU A 21 25.38 14.88 -13.50
CA LEU A 21 24.72 15.33 -12.27
C LEU A 21 23.22 15.55 -12.45
N ARG A 22 22.81 16.16 -13.58
CA ARG A 22 21.40 16.41 -13.89
C ARG A 22 20.62 15.10 -13.96
N ARG A 23 21.18 14.10 -14.62
CA ARG A 23 20.52 12.81 -14.86
C ARG A 23 20.55 11.94 -13.61
N ALA A 24 21.66 11.92 -12.88
CA ALA A 24 21.77 11.27 -11.58
C ALA A 24 20.74 11.80 -10.57
N LYS A 25 20.53 13.12 -10.51
CA LYS A 25 19.50 13.73 -9.64
C LYS A 25 18.09 13.25 -10.01
N PHE A 26 17.75 13.24 -11.30
CA PHE A 26 16.45 12.76 -11.77
C PHE A 26 16.25 11.27 -11.45
N SER A 27 17.22 10.43 -11.81
CA SER A 27 17.21 8.99 -11.54
C SER A 27 17.10 8.68 -10.04
N THR A 28 17.81 9.44 -9.19
CA THR A 28 17.75 9.29 -7.73
C THR A 28 16.37 9.66 -7.19
N MET A 29 15.77 10.76 -7.67
CA MET A 29 14.43 11.15 -7.25
C MET A 29 13.37 10.11 -7.66
N GLY A 30 13.46 9.59 -8.88
CA GLY A 30 12.56 8.53 -9.36
C GLY A 30 12.70 7.25 -8.52
N LEU A 31 13.93 6.83 -8.25
CA LEU A 31 14.21 5.68 -7.36
C LEU A 31 13.62 5.88 -5.96
N LEU A 32 13.84 7.05 -5.34
CA LEU A 32 13.30 7.34 -4.01
C LEU A 32 11.77 7.32 -4.00
N TYR A 33 11.13 7.89 -5.02
CA TYR A 33 9.67 7.84 -5.15
C TYR A 33 9.18 6.39 -5.23
N GLU A 34 9.77 5.59 -6.11
CA GLU A 34 9.39 4.19 -6.30
C GLU A 34 9.61 3.37 -5.03
N LEU A 35 10.72 3.58 -4.31
CA LEU A 35 10.97 2.94 -3.01
C LEU A 35 9.91 3.34 -1.97
N HIS A 36 9.55 4.62 -1.90
CA HIS A 36 8.51 5.08 -0.97
C HIS A 36 7.12 4.55 -1.32
N THR A 37 6.75 4.53 -2.60
CA THR A 37 5.44 4.04 -3.04
C THR A 37 5.34 2.52 -3.00
N SER A 38 6.42 1.80 -3.30
CA SER A 38 6.47 0.34 -3.21
C SER A 38 6.50 -0.15 -1.77
N THR A 39 7.14 0.57 -0.84
CA THR A 39 7.06 0.26 0.60
C THR A 39 5.66 0.56 1.16
N THR A 40 4.94 1.49 0.54
CA THR A 40 3.51 1.71 0.79
C THR A 40 2.71 0.69 -0.03
N GLU A 41 2.96 -0.61 0.15
CA GLU A 41 2.06 -1.64 -0.36
C GLU A 41 0.70 -1.40 0.30
N LYS A 42 -0.19 -0.75 -0.44
CA LYS A 42 -1.57 -0.59 -0.02
C LYS A 42 -2.19 -1.98 -0.02
N PHE A 43 -2.24 -2.61 1.16
CA PHE A 43 -2.98 -3.83 1.34
C PHE A 43 -4.43 -3.55 0.96
N ILE A 44 -4.88 -4.17 -0.13
CA ILE A 44 -6.25 -4.00 -0.59
C ILE A 44 -7.12 -4.94 0.23
N TYR A 45 -7.93 -4.38 1.13
CA TYR A 45 -8.82 -5.15 1.99
C TYR A 45 -10.20 -5.31 1.34
N SER A 46 -10.89 -6.42 1.62
CA SER A 46 -12.26 -6.67 1.15
C SER A 46 -13.26 -6.47 2.28
N CYS A 47 -14.29 -5.66 2.05
CA CYS A 47 -15.37 -5.47 3.04
C CYS A 47 -16.29 -6.69 3.10
N ASN A 48 -16.51 -7.28 4.27
CA ASN A 48 -17.37 -8.46 4.46
C ASN A 48 -18.85 -8.18 4.18
N THR A 49 -19.30 -6.91 4.24
CA THR A 49 -20.70 -6.54 3.96
C THR A 49 -20.96 -6.30 2.47
N CYS A 50 -20.22 -5.39 1.83
CA CYS A 50 -20.48 -4.99 0.44
C CYS A 50 -19.56 -5.67 -0.59
N ARG A 51 -18.58 -6.44 -0.13
CA ARG A 51 -17.56 -7.14 -0.94
C ARG A 51 -16.72 -6.24 -1.84
N GLN A 52 -16.73 -4.94 -1.57
CA GLN A 52 -15.91 -3.96 -2.28
C GLN A 52 -14.53 -3.89 -1.64
N GLN A 53 -13.52 -3.69 -2.50
CA GLN A 53 -12.16 -3.40 -2.07
C GLN A 53 -12.08 -2.00 -1.42
N CYS A 54 -11.29 -1.86 -0.37
CA CYS A 54 -11.15 -0.61 0.36
C CYS A 54 -9.72 -0.39 0.86
N ASP A 55 -9.30 0.88 0.83
CA ASP A 55 -8.00 1.35 1.33
C ASP A 55 -8.06 1.53 2.86
N ILE A 56 -9.21 1.98 3.37
CA ILE A 56 -9.48 2.16 4.81
C ILE A 56 -10.33 0.99 5.31
N ARG A 57 -9.73 0.15 6.18
CA ARG A 57 -10.35 -1.00 6.83
C ARG A 57 -10.70 -0.68 8.28
N TYR A 58 -11.91 -1.07 8.70
CA TYR A 58 -12.29 -1.20 10.10
C TYR A 58 -12.34 -2.69 10.43
N HIS A 59 -11.54 -3.14 11.40
CA HIS A 59 -11.44 -4.54 11.78
C HIS A 59 -12.15 -4.80 13.11
N CYS A 60 -12.97 -5.83 13.17
CA CYS A 60 -13.57 -6.29 14.41
C CYS A 60 -12.59 -7.18 15.17
N THR A 61 -12.26 -6.84 16.41
CA THR A 61 -11.32 -7.62 17.23
C THR A 61 -11.96 -8.85 17.90
N ILE A 62 -13.26 -9.06 17.70
CA ILE A 62 -14.04 -10.13 18.34
C ILE A 62 -14.45 -11.19 17.30
N CYS A 63 -14.86 -10.76 16.11
CA CYS A 63 -15.21 -11.66 15.02
C CYS A 63 -13.96 -12.10 14.25
N GLU A 64 -13.93 -13.35 13.82
CA GLU A 64 -12.86 -13.88 12.97
C GLU A 64 -12.93 -13.23 11.57
N ASP A 65 -11.83 -12.60 11.14
CA ASP A 65 -11.64 -12.01 9.80
C ASP A 65 -12.82 -11.14 9.32
N PHE A 66 -13.35 -10.29 10.22
CA PHE A 66 -14.45 -9.41 9.89
C PHE A 66 -14.02 -7.96 9.73
N ASP A 67 -14.11 -7.49 8.49
CA ASP A 67 -13.68 -6.18 8.04
C ASP A 67 -14.79 -5.40 7.37
N LEU A 68 -14.87 -4.11 7.68
CA LEU A 68 -15.78 -3.19 7.03
C LEU A 68 -15.00 -2.05 6.37
N CYS A 69 -15.45 -1.66 5.19
CA CYS A 69 -15.06 -0.37 4.62
C CYS A 69 -15.74 0.76 5.41
N GLU A 70 -15.19 1.97 5.30
CA GLU A 70 -15.72 3.16 5.98
C GLU A 70 -17.22 3.40 5.75
N LYS A 71 -17.72 3.10 4.55
CA LYS A 71 -19.15 3.26 4.22
C LYS A 71 -20.02 2.29 5.03
N CYS A 72 -19.62 1.02 5.12
CA CYS A 72 -20.36 0.01 5.85
C CYS A 72 -20.25 0.19 7.37
N TYR A 73 -19.09 0.66 7.87
CA TYR A 73 -18.92 1.00 9.28
C TYR A 73 -19.88 2.12 9.74
N ASN A 74 -20.11 3.12 8.89
CA ASN A 74 -21.00 4.25 9.20
C ASN A 74 -22.48 3.98 8.92
N MET A 75 -22.82 2.85 8.30
CA MET A 75 -24.20 2.47 7.99
C MET A 75 -24.94 1.99 9.25
N LYS A 76 -26.26 2.19 9.29
CA LYS A 76 -27.14 1.60 10.32
C LYS A 76 -27.88 0.38 9.75
N PRO A 77 -28.08 -0.71 10.53
CA PRO A 77 -27.54 -0.92 11.87
C PRO A 77 -26.02 -1.09 11.85
N LYS A 78 -25.36 -0.61 12.91
CA LYS A 78 -23.91 -0.77 13.06
C LYS A 78 -23.59 -2.22 13.43
N HIS A 79 -22.39 -2.67 13.10
CA HIS A 79 -21.85 -3.91 13.65
C HIS A 79 -21.82 -3.82 15.20
N GLU A 80 -22.20 -4.90 15.88
CA GLU A 80 -22.45 -4.89 17.33
C GLU A 80 -21.18 -4.76 18.18
N HIS A 81 -20.03 -5.14 17.63
CA HIS A 81 -18.74 -5.05 18.29
C HIS A 81 -18.01 -3.74 17.97
N ASN A 82 -17.15 -3.32 18.89
CA ASN A 82 -16.20 -2.25 18.62
C ASN A 82 -15.21 -2.69 17.53
N MET A 83 -14.89 -1.76 16.63
CA MET A 83 -13.97 -1.99 15.53
C MET A 83 -12.83 -1.00 15.60
N GLU A 84 -11.63 -1.46 15.31
CA GLU A 84 -10.42 -0.65 15.25
C GLU A 84 -10.12 -0.25 13.81
N ARG A 85 -9.57 0.95 13.62
CA ARG A 85 -9.02 1.38 12.33
C ARG A 85 -7.50 1.18 12.41
N PRO A 86 -6.96 0.02 12.01
CA PRO A 86 -5.52 -0.18 12.00
C PRO A 86 -4.88 0.87 11.10
N ILE A 87 -3.89 1.57 11.64
CA ILE A 87 -3.02 2.45 10.87
C ILE A 87 -1.96 1.53 10.28
N SER A 88 -2.02 1.31 8.97
CA SER A 88 -0.95 0.67 8.20
C SER A 88 0.28 1.57 8.18
#